data_AF-A0A965PDH8-F1
#
_entry.id   AF-A0A965PDH8-F1
#
_cell.length_a   1.000
_cell.length_b   1.000
_cell.length_c   1.000
_cell.angle_alpha   90.00
_cell.angle_beta   90.00
_cell.angle_gamma   90.00
#
_symmetry.space_group_name_H-M   'P 1'
#
loop_
_entity.id
_entity.type
_entity.pdbx_description
1 polymer ?
#
loop_
_entity_poly.entity_id
_entity_poly.type
_entity_poly.pdbx_seq_one_letter_code
_entity_poly.pdbx_strand_id
1 'polypeptide(L)'
;VNVSSSVNAKADFEVDAVIKSVQPELRNGEETGRLYVNAIIFNYANQALPAKFVVENKAGVKYFNSIEPMTFIKIWGDQVNSTIVNEKTEESAFGDAKVVKSSYTRKEFVITGANTEAYNESQLSANELQAALQARNVYIAELKTKTEAYQSSKSASGAKAAPSKGLGSVAVGNFNF
;
A
#
# COMPACT_ATOMS: atom_id res chain seq x y z
N VAL A 1 -4.98 -23.87 -2.49
CA VAL A 1 -3.91 -23.00 -1.96
C VAL A 1 -4.08 -22.96 -0.46
N ASN A 2 -3.16 -23.51 0.30
CA ASN A 2 -3.15 -23.33 1.75
C ASN A 2 -2.45 -22.02 2.06
N VAL A 3 -3.08 -21.19 2.90
CA VAL A 3 -2.57 -19.89 3.33
C VAL A 3 -2.35 -19.95 4.83
N SER A 4 -1.10 -19.94 5.26
CA SER A 4 -0.72 -19.80 6.67
C SER A 4 -0.14 -18.42 6.92
N SER A 5 -0.55 -17.77 8.01
CA SER A 5 -0.04 -16.46 8.44
C SER A 5 0.63 -16.53 9.81
N SER A 6 1.87 -16.04 9.92
CA SER A 6 2.58 -15.84 11.19
C SER A 6 2.83 -14.36 11.45
N VAL A 7 2.51 -13.87 12.66
CA VAL A 7 2.77 -12.49 13.10
C VAL A 7 4.22 -12.38 13.57
N ASN A 8 5.00 -11.45 13.01
CA ASN A 8 6.46 -11.47 13.19
C ASN A 8 7.09 -10.17 13.73
N ALA A 9 6.31 -9.13 13.99
CA ALA A 9 6.73 -7.97 14.80
C ALA A 9 5.51 -7.10 15.10
N LYS A 10 5.40 -6.62 16.33
CA LYS A 10 4.43 -5.59 16.73
C LYS A 10 5.20 -4.32 17.10
N ALA A 11 4.77 -3.21 16.55
CA ALA A 11 5.16 -1.87 16.97
C ALA A 11 3.88 -1.07 17.16
N ASP A 12 3.88 -0.08 18.05
CA ASP A 12 2.66 0.68 18.33
C ASP A 12 2.63 1.98 17.51
N PHE A 13 1.44 2.51 17.27
CA PHE A 13 1.24 3.81 16.65
C PHE A 13 0.19 4.62 17.42
N GLU A 14 0.35 5.94 17.39
CA GLU A 14 -0.63 6.92 17.85
C GLU A 14 -0.65 8.05 16.82
N VAL A 15 -1.83 8.40 16.32
CA VAL A 15 -1.98 9.43 15.28
C VAL A 15 -3.29 10.20 15.44
N ASP A 16 -3.25 11.48 15.09
CA ASP A 16 -4.44 12.27 14.84
C ASP A 16 -4.88 12.07 13.39
N ALA A 17 -6.15 11.70 13.19
CA ALA A 17 -6.66 11.24 11.91
C ALA A 17 -8.03 11.84 11.60
N VAL A 18 -8.21 12.32 10.36
CA VAL A 18 -9.52 12.68 9.82
C VAL A 18 -10.10 11.47 9.10
N ILE A 19 -11.21 10.93 9.61
CA ILE A 19 -11.82 9.73 9.06
C ILE A 19 -12.54 10.07 7.76
N LYS A 20 -12.04 9.55 6.64
CA LYS A 20 -12.59 9.84 5.31
C LYS A 20 -13.71 8.88 4.94
N SER A 21 -13.50 7.58 5.15
CA SER A 21 -14.51 6.57 4.90
C SER A 21 -14.25 5.30 5.69
N VAL A 22 -15.31 4.57 5.98
CA VAL A 22 -15.28 3.26 6.63
C VAL A 22 -15.98 2.26 5.72
N GLN A 23 -15.38 1.10 5.51
CA GLN A 23 -15.92 0.06 4.63
C GLN A 23 -15.54 -1.33 5.13
N PRO A 24 -16.38 -2.36 4.89
CA PRO A 24 -16.02 -3.74 5.23
C PRO A 24 -14.74 -4.22 4.53
N GLU A 25 -13.90 -4.98 5.23
CA GLU A 25 -12.87 -5.79 4.57
C GLU A 25 -13.53 -7.01 3.93
N LEU A 26 -13.49 -7.04 2.60
CA LEU A 26 -13.89 -8.20 1.80
C LEU A 26 -12.70 -9.09 1.49
N ARG A 27 -12.88 -10.40 1.64
CA ARG A 27 -11.94 -11.43 1.18
C ARG A 27 -12.71 -12.44 0.35
N ASN A 28 -12.30 -12.61 -0.91
CA ASN A 28 -13.00 -13.47 -1.87
C ASN A 28 -14.51 -13.14 -2.04
N GLY A 29 -14.87 -11.86 -1.90
CA GLY A 29 -16.26 -11.40 -2.03
C GLY A 29 -17.10 -11.48 -0.75
N GLU A 30 -16.57 -12.03 0.34
CA GLU A 30 -17.27 -12.16 1.62
C GLU A 30 -16.70 -11.20 2.67
N GLU A 31 -17.57 -10.66 3.52
CA GLU A 31 -17.15 -9.84 4.66
C GLU A 31 -16.37 -10.67 5.68
N THR A 32 -15.20 -10.18 6.05
CA THR A 32 -14.35 -10.82 7.06
C THR A 32 -14.76 -10.50 8.50
N GLY A 33 -15.70 -9.56 8.69
CA GLY A 33 -16.04 -8.95 9.98
C GLY A 33 -15.08 -7.85 10.43
N ARG A 34 -14.00 -7.58 9.68
CA ARG A 34 -13.08 -6.45 9.91
C ARG A 34 -13.52 -5.24 9.08
N LEU A 35 -13.15 -4.04 9.51
CA LEU A 35 -13.36 -2.81 8.75
C LEU A 35 -12.04 -2.22 8.28
N TYR A 36 -12.04 -1.67 7.06
CA TYR A 36 -11.06 -0.69 6.64
C TYR A 36 -11.53 0.72 6.99
N VAL A 37 -10.70 1.42 7.76
CA VAL A 37 -10.88 2.85 8.06
C VAL A 37 -9.87 3.62 7.23
N ASN A 38 -10.35 4.31 6.20
CA ASN A 38 -9.54 5.20 5.37
C ASN A 38 -9.53 6.57 6.02
N ALA A 39 -8.35 7.08 6.35
CA ALA A 39 -8.19 8.35 7.02
C ALA A 39 -7.11 9.21 6.37
N ILE A 40 -7.11 10.49 6.73
CA ILE A 40 -6.05 11.44 6.42
C ILE A 40 -5.30 11.70 7.72
N ILE A 41 -3.99 11.45 7.71
CA ILE A 41 -3.08 11.80 8.80
C ILE A 41 -2.16 12.93 8.35
N PHE A 42 -1.50 13.57 9.29
CA PHE A 42 -0.56 14.66 9.01
C PHE A 42 0.84 14.29 9.50
N ASN A 43 1.85 14.58 8.68
CA ASN A 43 3.23 14.51 9.15
C ASN A 43 3.64 15.83 9.82
N TYR A 44 4.86 15.89 10.36
CA TYR A 44 5.41 17.10 10.99
C TYR A 44 5.54 18.31 10.05
N ALA A 45 5.46 18.10 8.73
CA ALA A 45 5.44 19.16 7.74
C ALA A 45 4.00 19.57 7.34
N ASN A 46 3.00 19.17 8.12
CA ASN A 46 1.56 19.42 7.89
C ASN A 46 1.05 18.88 6.55
N GLN A 47 1.74 17.91 5.96
CA GLN A 47 1.30 17.30 4.70
C GLN A 47 0.22 16.27 4.99
N ALA A 48 -0.91 16.38 4.29
CA ALA A 48 -1.96 15.39 4.32
C ALA A 48 -1.50 14.08 3.66
N LEU A 49 -1.57 12.97 4.39
CA LEU A 49 -1.21 11.64 3.93
C LEU A 49 -2.41 10.69 4.09
N PRO A 50 -2.83 9.99 3.02
CA PRO A 50 -3.85 8.96 3.16
C PRO A 50 -3.26 7.75 3.88
N ALA A 51 -3.96 7.27 4.90
CA ALA A 51 -3.63 6.07 5.64
C ALA A 51 -4.83 5.12 5.68
N LYS A 52 -4.55 3.81 5.67
CA LYS A 52 -5.56 2.77 5.80
C LYS A 52 -5.29 1.99 7.06
N PHE A 53 -6.29 1.99 7.93
CA PHE A 53 -6.29 1.25 9.17
C PHE A 53 -7.28 0.09 9.11
N VAL A 54 -7.12 -0.86 10.02
CA VAL A 54 -7.98 -2.02 10.16
C VAL A 54 -8.56 -2.05 11.56
N VAL A 55 -9.84 -2.37 11.68
CA VAL A 55 -10.51 -2.58 12.97
C VAL A 55 -11.05 -4.00 13.00
N GLU A 56 -10.67 -4.75 14.03
CA GLU A 56 -11.10 -6.14 14.24
C GLU A 56 -11.88 -6.34 15.55
N ASN A 57 -11.72 -5.43 16.52
CA ASN A 57 -12.48 -5.47 17.76
C ASN A 57 -13.97 -5.15 17.50
N LYS A 58 -14.90 -6.00 17.98
CA LYS A 58 -16.34 -5.83 17.75
C LYS A 58 -16.89 -4.47 18.21
N ALA A 59 -16.42 -3.95 19.35
CA ALA A 59 -16.83 -2.63 19.84
C ALA A 59 -16.28 -1.51 18.96
N GLY A 60 -15.01 -1.64 18.53
CA GLY A 60 -14.40 -0.73 17.55
C GLY A 60 -15.13 -0.75 16.21
N VAL A 61 -15.47 -1.93 15.68
CA VAL A 61 -16.24 -2.09 14.44
C VAL A 61 -17.58 -1.36 14.55
N LYS A 62 -18.31 -1.55 15.66
CA LYS A 62 -19.56 -0.83 15.90
C LYS A 62 -19.35 0.68 15.93
N TYR A 63 -18.33 1.15 16.65
CA TYR A 63 -18.01 2.57 16.79
C TYR A 63 -17.72 3.24 15.44
N PHE A 64 -16.79 2.67 14.65
CA PHE A 64 -16.39 3.24 13.37
C PHE A 64 -17.46 3.10 12.28
N ASN A 65 -18.35 2.10 12.35
CA ASN A 65 -19.51 2.07 11.45
C ASN A 65 -20.51 3.20 11.70
N SER A 66 -20.58 3.73 12.92
CA SER A 66 -21.46 4.84 13.29
C SER A 66 -20.80 6.22 13.23
N ILE A 67 -19.49 6.28 12.93
CA ILE A 67 -18.76 7.55 12.95
C ILE A 67 -19.16 8.40 11.74
N GLU A 68 -19.28 9.70 11.95
CA GLU A 68 -19.56 10.62 10.85
C GLU A 68 -18.33 10.77 9.96
N PRO A 69 -18.49 10.83 8.62
CA PRO A 69 -17.39 11.19 7.74
C PRO A 69 -16.78 12.54 8.12
N MET A 70 -15.49 12.69 7.86
CA MET A 70 -14.70 13.89 8.19
C MET A 70 -14.53 14.15 9.70
N THR A 71 -14.89 13.20 10.57
CA THR A 71 -14.58 13.28 12.00
C THR A 71 -13.07 13.32 12.22
N PHE A 72 -12.59 14.33 12.95
CA PHE A 72 -11.20 14.43 13.37
C PHE A 72 -11.02 13.82 14.76
N ILE A 73 -10.17 12.80 14.89
CA ILE A 73 -10.05 12.02 16.12
C ILE A 73 -8.66 11.42 16.27
N LYS A 74 -8.21 11.26 17.51
CA LYS A 74 -7.02 10.48 17.83
C LYS A 74 -7.32 8.99 17.86
N ILE A 75 -6.48 8.20 17.20
CA ILE A 75 -6.52 6.73 17.19
C ILE A 75 -5.15 6.16 17.55
N TRP A 76 -5.14 4.98 18.15
CA TRP A 76 -3.91 4.24 18.45
C TRP A 76 -4.09 2.74 18.23
N GLY A 77 -2.96 2.05 18.11
CA GLY A 77 -2.93 0.59 18.06
C GLY A 77 -1.63 0.02 17.55
N ASP A 78 -1.74 -1.13 16.89
CA ASP A 78 -0.60 -1.99 16.57
C ASP A 78 -0.31 -1.96 15.06
N GLN A 79 0.94 -1.73 14.68
CA GLN A 79 1.47 -2.09 13.37
C GLN A 79 1.82 -3.58 13.35
N VAL A 80 1.00 -4.37 12.67
CA VAL A 80 1.12 -5.83 12.57
C VAL A 80 1.74 -6.20 11.23
N ASN A 81 2.90 -6.88 11.26
CA ASN A 81 3.50 -7.50 10.08
C ASN A 81 3.15 -8.99 10.03
N SER A 82 2.42 -9.40 8.99
CA SER A 82 2.04 -10.80 8.76
C SER A 82 2.73 -11.34 7.51
N THR A 83 3.43 -12.47 7.65
CA THR A 83 3.97 -13.20 6.49
C THR A 83 2.92 -14.18 5.98
N ILE A 84 2.53 -14.04 4.71
CA ILE A 84 1.54 -14.87 4.04
C ILE A 84 2.31 -15.82 3.12
N VAL A 85 2.20 -17.13 3.38
CA VAL A 85 2.80 -18.18 2.55
C VAL A 85 1.71 -18.81 1.68
N ASN A 86 1.91 -18.77 0.37
CA ASN A 86 1.09 -19.44 -0.62
C ASN A 86 1.81 -20.69 -1.12
N GLU A 87 1.17 -21.84 -0.95
CA GLU A 87 1.65 -23.10 -1.52
C GLU A 87 0.82 -23.50 -2.74
N LYS A 88 1.49 -23.71 -3.87
CA LYS A 88 0.93 -24.28 -5.09
C LYS A 88 1.62 -25.61 -5.39
N THR A 89 0.84 -26.68 -5.38
CA THR A 89 1.31 -28.01 -5.79
C THR A 89 1.12 -28.14 -7.30
N GLU A 90 2.20 -28.36 -8.04
CA GLU A 90 2.20 -28.64 -9.47
C GLU A 90 2.36 -30.15 -9.66
N GLU A 91 1.30 -30.80 -10.18
CA GLU A 91 1.31 -32.24 -10.45
C GLU A 91 2.30 -32.56 -11.57
N SER A 92 3.10 -33.61 -11.36
CA SER A 92 4.09 -34.06 -12.34
C SER A 92 3.50 -35.15 -13.23
N ALA A 93 3.81 -35.10 -14.52
CA ALA A 93 3.39 -36.13 -15.48
C ALA A 93 4.12 -37.49 -15.28
N PHE A 94 5.26 -37.47 -14.59
CA PHE A 94 6.08 -38.65 -14.28
C PHE A 94 6.97 -38.29 -13.07
N GLY A 95 6.49 -38.55 -11.85
CA GLY A 95 7.24 -38.33 -10.61
C GLY A 95 6.44 -37.62 -9.51
N ASP A 96 7.11 -37.30 -8.40
CA ASP A 96 6.49 -36.61 -7.26
C ASP A 96 6.10 -35.16 -7.61
N ALA A 97 5.01 -34.68 -6.99
CA ALA A 97 4.50 -33.33 -7.23
C ALA A 97 5.47 -32.25 -6.72
N LYS A 98 5.65 -31.18 -7.50
CA LYS A 98 6.50 -30.04 -7.14
C LYS A 98 5.69 -29.04 -6.31
N VAL A 99 6.10 -28.79 -5.08
CA VAL A 99 5.50 -27.73 -4.24
C VAL A 99 6.24 -26.41 -4.45
N VAL A 100 5.59 -25.46 -5.11
CA VAL A 100 6.09 -24.09 -5.25
C VAL A 100 5.55 -23.25 -4.09
N LYS A 101 6.43 -22.82 -3.20
CA LYS A 101 6.10 -21.89 -2.11
C LYS A 101 6.46 -20.48 -2.53
N SER A 102 5.52 -19.55 -2.42
CA SER A 102 5.78 -18.12 -2.52
C SER A 102 5.32 -17.44 -1.23
N SER A 103 6.12 -16.52 -0.70
CA SER A 103 5.79 -15.79 0.52
C SER A 103 5.88 -14.29 0.30
N TYR A 104 4.96 -13.54 0.89
CA TYR A 104 5.05 -12.08 0.95
C TYR A 104 4.65 -11.59 2.34
N THR A 105 5.17 -10.42 2.72
CA THR A 105 4.85 -9.79 4.01
C THR A 105 3.84 -8.68 3.78
N ARG A 106 2.76 -8.67 4.56
CA ARG A 106 1.75 -7.62 4.60
C ARG A 106 1.88 -6.86 5.92
N LYS A 107 1.97 -5.54 5.82
CA LYS A 107 1.88 -4.62 6.97
C LYS A 107 0.46 -4.11 7.10
N GLU A 108 -0.10 -4.17 8.30
CA GLU A 108 -1.40 -3.60 8.65
C GLU A 108 -1.27 -2.70 9.87
N PHE A 109 -2.07 -1.63 9.92
CA PHE A 109 -2.23 -0.80 11.11
C PHE A 109 -3.57 -1.14 11.75
N VAL A 110 -3.56 -1.88 12.85
CA VAL A 110 -4.75 -2.35 13.55
C VAL A 110 -5.08 -1.37 14.67
N ILE A 111 -6.25 -0.74 14.60
CA ILE A 111 -6.73 0.17 15.64
C ILE A 111 -7.17 -0.65 16.86
N THR A 112 -6.61 -0.33 18.02
CA THR A 112 -6.98 -0.94 19.31
C THR A 112 -7.76 0.04 20.19
N GLY A 113 -7.66 1.35 19.92
CA GLY A 113 -8.46 2.36 20.61
C GLY A 113 -8.51 3.71 19.90
N ALA A 114 -9.40 4.56 20.39
CA ALA A 114 -9.61 5.92 19.94
C ALA A 114 -10.05 6.78 21.13
N ASN A 115 -9.88 8.10 21.02
CA ASN A 115 -10.43 9.02 22.01
C ASN A 115 -11.95 8.86 22.13
N THR A 116 -12.50 9.09 23.32
CA THR A 116 -13.94 9.07 23.55
C THR A 116 -14.67 10.20 22.83
N GLU A 117 -14.00 11.35 22.72
CA GLU A 117 -14.51 12.55 22.07
C GLU A 117 -13.65 12.88 20.86
N ALA A 118 -14.31 13.23 19.75
CA ALA A 118 -13.66 13.79 18.58
C ALA A 118 -13.10 15.19 18.89
N TYR A 119 -12.09 15.59 18.14
CA TYR A 119 -11.61 16.97 18.15
C TYR A 119 -12.65 17.92 17.55
N ASN A 120 -12.57 19.19 17.92
CA ASN A 120 -13.43 20.24 17.41
C ASN A 120 -12.71 21.07 16.32
N GLU A 121 -13.40 22.05 15.75
CA GLU A 121 -12.84 22.89 14.67
C GLU A 121 -11.65 23.76 15.09
N SER A 122 -11.40 23.91 16.39
CA SER A 122 -10.25 24.69 16.89
C SER A 122 -8.93 23.96 16.69
N GLN A 123 -8.95 22.62 16.59
CA GLN A 123 -7.73 21.84 16.33
C GLN A 123 -7.42 21.72 14.84
N LEU A 124 -8.45 21.63 13.99
CA LEU A 124 -8.30 21.59 12.55
C LEU A 124 -9.57 22.14 11.90
N SER A 125 -9.44 23.29 11.25
CA SER A 125 -10.55 23.87 10.49
C SER A 125 -10.74 23.16 9.14
N ALA A 126 -11.96 23.24 8.60
CA ALA A 126 -12.25 22.74 7.25
C ALA A 126 -11.37 23.39 6.17
N ASN A 127 -11.05 24.68 6.33
CA ASN A 127 -10.20 25.42 5.40
C ASN A 127 -8.75 24.92 5.41
N GLU A 128 -8.19 24.64 6.59
CA GLU A 128 -6.84 24.09 6.72
C GLU A 128 -6.75 22.69 6.13
N LEU A 129 -7.75 21.84 6.40
CA LEU A 129 -7.83 20.52 5.80
C LEU A 129 -7.92 20.59 4.27
N GLN A 130 -8.75 21.49 3.74
CA GLN A 130 -8.87 21.69 2.30
C GLN A 130 -7.55 22.19 1.68
N ALA A 131 -6.88 23.15 2.31
CA ALA A 131 -5.58 23.65 1.85
C ALA A 131 -4.52 22.54 1.83
N ALA A 132 -4.46 21.70 2.87
CA ALA A 132 -3.54 20.57 2.92
C ALA A 132 -3.81 19.54 1.82
N LEU A 133 -5.08 19.26 1.52
CA LEU A 133 -5.48 18.37 0.44
C LEU A 133 -5.15 18.95 -0.95
N GLN A 134 -5.32 20.26 -1.14
CA GLN A 134 -4.94 20.94 -2.38
C GLN A 134 -3.42 20.92 -2.59
N ALA A 135 -2.64 21.25 -1.55
CA ALA A 135 -1.17 21.18 -1.59
C ALA A 135 -0.69 19.77 -1.95
N ARG A 136 -1.33 18.75 -1.39
CA ARG A 136 -1.05 17.35 -1.74
C ARG A 136 -1.32 17.05 -3.22
N ASN A 137 -2.43 17.54 -3.78
CA ASN A 137 -2.78 17.31 -5.18
C ASN A 137 -1.77 17.98 -6.12
N VAL A 138 -1.33 19.20 -5.78
CA VAL A 138 -0.26 19.91 -6.51
C VAL A 138 1.04 19.09 -6.48
N TYR A 139 1.45 18.63 -5.29
CA TYR A 139 2.65 17.80 -5.14
C TYR A 139 2.60 16.52 -6.00
N ILE A 140 1.45 15.84 -6.04
CA ILE A 140 1.27 14.65 -6.88
C ILE A 140 1.35 14.99 -8.37
N ALA A 141 0.77 16.11 -8.80
CA ALA A 141 0.86 16.56 -10.18
C ALA A 141 2.32 16.82 -10.57
N GLU A 142 3.09 17.50 -9.73
CA GLU A 142 4.51 17.74 -9.96
C GLU A 142 5.32 16.44 -10.06
N LEU A 143 5.06 15.46 -9.17
CA LEU A 143 5.72 14.15 -9.21
C LEU A 143 5.41 13.41 -10.52
N LYS A 144 4.17 13.47 -11.01
CA LYS A 144 3.79 12.87 -12.29
C LYS A 144 4.56 13.51 -13.44
N THR A 145 4.55 14.84 -13.53
CA THR A 145 5.30 15.57 -14.57
C THR A 145 6.79 15.24 -14.56
N LYS A 146 7.41 15.18 -13.37
CA LYS A 146 8.83 14.78 -13.23
C LYS A 146 9.09 13.34 -13.67
N THR A 147 8.17 12.44 -13.33
CA THR A 147 8.26 11.02 -13.71
C THR A 147 8.14 10.86 -15.23
N GLU A 148 7.20 11.56 -15.86
CA GLU A 148 7.00 11.56 -17.32
C GLU A 148 8.20 12.14 -18.06
N ALA A 149 8.78 13.25 -17.59
CA ALA A 149 9.99 13.84 -18.15
C ALA A 149 11.21 12.90 -18.02
N TYR A 150 11.35 12.22 -16.88
CA TYR A 150 12.38 11.21 -16.67
C TYR A 150 12.21 10.00 -17.61
N GLN A 151 11.00 9.46 -17.74
CA GLN A 151 10.73 8.34 -18.66
C GLN A 151 10.98 8.73 -20.13
N SER A 152 10.59 9.96 -20.53
CA SER A 152 10.82 10.47 -21.89
C SER A 152 12.30 10.65 -22.20
N SER A 153 13.10 11.18 -21.25
CA SER A 153 14.54 11.34 -21.43
C SER A 153 15.29 10.00 -21.44
N LYS A 154 14.86 9.01 -20.64
CA LYS A 154 15.40 7.65 -20.67
C LYS A 154 15.11 6.94 -21.99
N SER A 155 13.91 7.13 -22.54
CA SER A 155 13.50 6.58 -23.84
C SER A 155 14.26 7.22 -25.00
N ALA A 156 14.53 8.53 -24.94
CA ALA A 156 15.35 9.24 -25.93
C ALA A 156 16.84 8.83 -25.88
N SER A 157 17.34 8.45 -24.71
CA SER A 157 18.73 8.01 -24.52
C SER A 157 19.00 6.59 -25.02
N GLY A 158 17.97 5.74 -25.13
CA GLY A 158 18.05 4.40 -25.72
C GLY A 158 18.02 4.38 -27.26
N ALA A 159 17.75 5.52 -27.91
CA ALA A 159 17.60 5.62 -29.36
C ALA A 159 18.90 6.00 -30.11
N LYS A 160 20.04 6.14 -29.43
CA LYS A 160 21.34 6.28 -30.12
C LYS A 160 21.84 4.89 -30.53
N ALA A 161 21.36 4.44 -31.69
CA ALA A 161 21.96 3.33 -32.42
C ALA A 161 23.47 3.63 -32.62
N ALA A 162 24.32 2.69 -32.20
CA ALA A 162 25.73 2.70 -32.56
C ALA A 162 25.85 2.59 -34.08
N PRO A 163 26.72 3.37 -34.75
CA PRO A 163 26.92 3.23 -36.18
C PRO A 163 27.51 1.85 -36.45
N SER A 164 26.78 1.01 -37.20
CA SER A 164 27.29 -0.28 -37.66
C SER A 164 28.43 -0.02 -38.65
N LYS A 165 29.67 -0.14 -38.16
CA LYS A 165 30.84 -0.26 -39.01
C LYS A 165 30.73 -1.61 -39.73
N GLY A 166 30.68 -1.57 -41.06
CA GLY A 166 30.40 -2.71 -41.92
C GLY A 166 31.24 -3.94 -41.61
N LEU A 167 30.60 -5.10 -41.62
CA LEU A 167 31.25 -6.41 -41.53
C LEU A 167 31.95 -6.70 -42.85
N GLY A 168 33.28 -6.66 -42.84
CA GLY A 168 34.10 -7.41 -43.79
C GLY A 168 33.80 -8.91 -43.64
N SER A 169 33.80 -9.62 -44.76
CA SER A 169 33.55 -11.05 -44.87
C SER A 169 34.44 -11.87 -43.93
N VAL A 170 33.83 -12.61 -42.99
CA VAL A 170 34.53 -13.61 -42.17
C VAL A 170 34.43 -14.96 -42.86
N ALA A 171 35.58 -15.58 -43.10
CA ALA A 171 35.69 -16.91 -43.71
C ALA A 171 34.96 -17.97 -42.86
N VAL A 172 34.28 -18.89 -43.55
CA VAL A 172 33.56 -20.01 -42.95
C VAL A 172 34.57 -21.01 -42.39
N GLY A 173 34.75 -20.99 -41.06
CA GLY A 173 35.50 -21.98 -40.31
C GLY A 173 34.57 -23.06 -39.76
N ASN A 174 34.84 -24.31 -40.16
CA ASN A 174 34.12 -25.51 -39.75
C ASN A 174 34.41 -25.81 -38.26
N PHE A 175 33.40 -25.84 -37.40
CA PHE A 175 33.57 -26.17 -35.97
C PHE A 175 33.18 -27.63 -35.71
N ASN A 176 34.08 -28.36 -35.05
CA ASN A 176 33.78 -29.61 -34.36
C ASN A 176 34.00 -29.37 -32.86
N PHE A 177 32.88 -29.41 -32.12
CA PHE A 177 32.65 -29.26 -30.66
C PHE A 177 33.51 -28.28 -29.86
#